data_AF-A0A4W6DWX1-F1
#
_entry.id   AF-A0A4W6DWX1-F1
#
_cell.length_a   1.000
_cell.length_b   1.000
_cell.length_c   1.000
_cell.angle_alpha   90.00
_cell.angle_beta   90.00
_cell.angle_gamma   90.00
#
_symmetry.space_group_name_H-M   'P 1'
#
loop_
_entity.id
_entity.type
_entity.pdbx_description
1 polymer ?
#
loop_
_entity_poly.entity_id
_entity_poly.type
_entity_poly.pdbx_seq_one_letter_code
_entity_poly.pdbx_strand_id
1 'polypeptide(L)'
;MVWLFSDNMAHHTHRTVRYIYRKTVPIPEDTPKVQGYDFNQGVDHRALLQSYLNTGFQATNVGLAIQEINNMVRWVVHRENFYKSPCSIHQPARASRSCTIFLSYTSNLISSGVRETICYLAEHRMWLLW
;
A
#
# COMPACT_ATOMS: atom_id res chain seq x y z
N MET A 1 32.49 -66.49 17.81
CA MET A 1 32.41 -65.11 18.31
C MET A 1 31.02 -64.59 18.00
N VAL A 2 30.15 -64.58 19.01
CA VAL A 2 28.71 -64.33 18.94
C VAL A 2 28.42 -63.17 19.89
N TRP A 3 27.88 -62.09 19.31
CA TRP A 3 27.01 -61.03 19.83
C TRP A 3 27.25 -60.42 21.22
N LEU A 4 27.28 -59.08 21.27
CA LEU A 4 26.27 -58.29 22.01
C LEU A 4 26.27 -56.83 21.52
N PHE A 5 25.11 -56.44 21.01
CA PHE A 5 24.68 -55.06 20.79
C PHE A 5 24.90 -54.21 22.05
N SER A 6 25.38 -52.98 21.89
CA SER A 6 25.06 -51.90 22.80
C SER A 6 24.75 -50.67 21.96
N ASP A 7 23.46 -50.50 21.68
CA ASP A 7 22.89 -49.24 21.22
C ASP A 7 23.26 -48.16 22.22
N ASN A 8 24.12 -47.24 21.81
CA ASN A 8 24.20 -45.94 22.46
C ASN A 8 24.02 -44.89 21.38
N MET A 9 22.74 -44.62 21.07
CA MET A 9 22.32 -43.45 20.32
C MET A 9 22.83 -42.21 21.05
N ALA A 10 23.98 -41.72 20.60
CA ALA A 10 24.46 -40.40 20.95
C ALA A 10 23.43 -39.40 20.42
N HIS A 11 22.54 -38.93 21.28
CA HIS A 11 21.78 -37.72 21.04
C HIS A 11 22.79 -36.58 20.85
N HIS A 12 23.13 -36.29 19.59
CA HIS A 12 23.86 -35.09 19.23
C HIS A 12 22.96 -33.89 19.54
N THR A 13 22.94 -33.44 20.80
CA THR A 13 22.44 -32.12 21.15
C THR A 13 23.39 -31.12 20.50
N HIS A 14 23.04 -30.65 19.30
CA HIS A 14 23.71 -29.52 18.67
C HIS A 14 23.74 -28.39 19.72
N ARG A 15 24.93 -27.84 20.02
CA ARG A 15 25.16 -26.86 21.08
C ARG A 15 24.51 -25.50 20.71
N THR A 16 23.18 -25.42 20.73
CA THR A 16 22.36 -24.27 20.31
C THR A 16 21.98 -23.37 21.49
N VAL A 17 22.96 -22.91 22.28
CA VAL A 17 22.64 -22.07 23.45
C VAL A 17 23.14 -20.62 23.29
N ARG A 18 23.92 -20.29 22.25
CA ARG A 18 24.60 -18.98 22.19
C ARG A 18 23.92 -17.88 21.37
N TYR A 19 22.95 -18.21 20.51
CA TYR A 19 22.39 -17.24 19.54
C TYR A 19 20.93 -16.84 19.77
N ILE A 20 20.26 -17.38 20.80
CA ILE A 20 18.85 -17.06 21.09
C ILE A 20 18.72 -15.63 21.65
N TYR A 21 19.70 -15.19 22.43
CA TYR A 21 19.72 -13.85 23.04
C TYR A 21 20.77 -12.96 22.37
N ARG A 22 20.31 -12.14 21.43
CA ARG A 22 21.14 -11.11 20.77
C ARG A 22 20.71 -9.73 21.27
N LYS A 23 21.67 -8.89 21.67
CA LYS A 23 21.39 -7.47 21.96
C LYS A 23 20.93 -6.77 20.67
N THR A 24 19.80 -6.09 20.74
CA THR A 24 19.26 -5.27 19.65
C THR A 24 19.60 -3.81 19.86
N VAL A 25 19.68 -3.06 18.76
CA VAL A 25 19.70 -1.59 18.81
C VAL A 25 18.28 -1.08 19.02
N PRO A 26 18.09 0.06 19.71
CA PRO A 26 16.77 0.67 19.84
C PRO A 26 16.27 1.11 18.46
N ILE A 27 14.95 0.99 18.27
CA ILE A 27 14.25 1.42 17.06
C ILE A 27 13.92 2.92 17.22
N PRO A 28 13.99 3.74 16.15
CA PRO A 28 13.55 5.14 16.20
C PRO A 28 12.13 5.30 16.73
N GLU A 29 11.88 6.34 17.53
CA GLU A 29 10.58 6.56 18.20
C GLU A 29 9.42 6.80 17.22
N ASP A 30 9.72 7.32 16.03
CA ASP A 30 8.77 7.57 14.94
C ASP A 30 8.42 6.31 14.13
N THR A 31 9.02 5.16 14.45
CA THR A 31 8.76 3.92 13.71
C THR A 31 7.31 3.47 13.93
N PRO A 32 6.51 3.34 12.86
CA PRO A 32 5.11 2.94 13.00
C PRO A 32 5.02 1.54 13.60
N LYS A 33 4.23 1.40 14.66
CA LYS A 33 3.96 0.11 15.31
C LYS A 33 2.97 -0.69 14.47
N VAL A 34 3.20 -2.00 14.40
CA VAL A 34 2.28 -2.93 13.74
C VAL A 34 1.04 -3.08 14.62
N GLN A 35 -0.11 -2.68 14.10
CA GLN A 35 -1.40 -2.76 14.79
C GLN A 35 -2.53 -2.85 13.75
N GLY A 36 -3.34 -3.90 13.84
CA GLY A 36 -4.54 -4.07 13.02
C GLY A 36 -5.74 -3.29 13.57
N TYR A 37 -6.84 -3.27 12.81
CA TYR A 37 -8.11 -2.71 13.27
C TYR A 37 -8.71 -3.56 14.39
N ASP A 38 -9.03 -2.93 15.52
CA ASP A 38 -9.81 -3.58 16.58
C ASP A 38 -11.29 -3.57 16.19
N PHE A 39 -11.95 -4.72 16.16
CA PHE A 39 -13.37 -4.84 15.81
C PHE A 39 -14.30 -4.64 17.02
N ASN A 40 -13.78 -4.58 18.24
CA ASN A 40 -14.59 -4.30 19.44
C ASN A 40 -15.14 -2.86 19.47
N GLN A 41 -14.51 -1.95 18.72
CA GLN A 41 -14.96 -0.57 18.50
C GLN A 41 -16.01 -0.44 17.38
N GLY A 42 -16.48 -1.57 16.82
CA GLY A 42 -17.54 -1.63 15.80
C GLY A 42 -17.02 -1.94 14.39
N VAL A 43 -17.91 -1.77 13.39
CA VAL A 43 -17.58 -2.00 11.97
C VAL A 43 -17.53 -0.65 11.25
N ASP A 44 -16.34 -0.03 11.25
CA ASP A 44 -16.02 1.14 10.44
C ASP A 44 -15.05 0.77 9.32
N HIS A 45 -15.56 0.67 8.09
CA HIS A 45 -14.76 0.34 6.91
C HIS A 45 -13.69 1.38 6.60
N ARG A 46 -13.92 2.66 6.93
CA ARG A 46 -12.93 3.71 6.70
C ARG A 46 -11.76 3.53 7.67
N ALA A 47 -12.05 3.33 8.95
CA ALA A 47 -11.03 3.09 9.96
C ALA A 47 -10.28 1.77 9.72
N LEU A 48 -10.98 0.73 9.24
CA LEU A 48 -10.38 -0.53 8.81
C LEU A 48 -9.37 -0.34 7.67
N LEU A 49 -9.76 0.37 6.59
CA LEU A 49 -8.84 0.65 5.48
C LEU A 49 -7.69 1.59 5.88
N GLN A 50 -7.90 2.47 6.85
CA GLN A 50 -6.83 3.30 7.41
C GLN A 50 -5.81 2.48 8.21
N SER A 51 -6.24 1.44 8.93
CA SER A 51 -5.33 0.58 9.71
C SER A 51 -4.37 -0.21 8.81
N TYR A 52 -4.64 -0.33 7.51
CA TYR A 52 -3.79 -1.08 6.58
C TYR A 52 -2.35 -0.56 6.55
N LEU A 53 -2.12 0.75 6.76
CA LEU A 53 -0.77 1.32 6.88
C LEU A 53 0.08 0.63 7.96
N ASN A 54 -0.56 0.19 9.04
CA ASN A 54 0.07 -0.41 10.21
C ASN A 54 -0.20 -1.93 10.32
N THR A 55 -0.86 -2.54 9.34
CA THR A 55 -1.22 -3.97 9.40
C THR A 55 -0.07 -4.88 8.95
N GLY A 56 0.78 -4.42 8.03
CA GLY A 56 1.93 -5.18 7.50
C GLY A 56 1.64 -5.89 6.19
N PHE A 57 2.70 -6.48 5.61
CA PHE A 57 2.65 -7.21 4.32
C PHE A 57 1.97 -6.39 3.19
N GLN A 58 1.04 -7.01 2.46
CA GLN A 58 0.34 -6.35 1.35
C GLN A 58 -0.67 -5.30 1.81
N ALA A 59 -1.16 -5.38 3.06
CA ALA A 59 -2.06 -4.36 3.58
C ALA A 59 -1.37 -2.99 3.62
N THR A 60 -0.12 -2.94 4.11
CA THR A 60 0.66 -1.69 4.11
C THR A 60 0.87 -1.16 2.69
N ASN A 61 1.17 -2.03 1.72
CA ASN A 61 1.29 -1.61 0.31
C ASN A 61 0.00 -1.01 -0.23
N VAL A 62 -1.17 -1.58 0.10
CA VAL A 62 -2.48 -1.02 -0.28
C VAL A 62 -2.71 0.34 0.36
N GLY A 63 -2.42 0.48 1.66
CA GLY A 63 -2.53 1.77 2.37
C GLY A 63 -1.65 2.86 1.75
N LEU A 64 -0.41 2.52 1.40
CA LEU A 64 0.52 3.43 0.71
C LEU A 64 0.03 3.79 -0.69
N ALA A 65 -0.48 2.82 -1.46
CA ALA A 65 -1.05 3.08 -2.78
C ALA A 65 -2.24 4.04 -2.73
N ILE A 66 -3.12 3.91 -1.72
CA ILE A 66 -4.22 4.83 -1.48
C ILE A 66 -3.70 6.25 -1.18
N GLN A 67 -2.67 6.39 -0.34
CA GLN A 67 -2.07 7.69 -0.06
C GLN A 67 -1.50 8.34 -1.33
N GLU A 68 -0.79 7.57 -2.15
CA GLU A 68 -0.18 8.08 -3.36
C GLU A 68 -1.21 8.48 -4.42
N ILE A 69 -2.27 7.69 -4.62
CA ILE A 69 -3.39 8.06 -5.50
C ILE A 69 -4.04 9.37 -5.03
N ASN A 70 -4.28 9.52 -3.72
CA ASN A 70 -4.82 10.76 -3.18
C ASN A 70 -3.87 11.95 -3.39
N ASN A 71 -2.55 11.75 -3.30
CA ASN A 71 -1.58 12.78 -3.62
C ASN A 71 -1.69 13.22 -5.09
N MET A 72 -1.74 12.26 -6.03
CA MET A 72 -1.95 12.56 -7.46
C MET A 72 -3.22 13.36 -7.70
N VAL A 73 -4.35 12.97 -7.08
CA VAL A 73 -5.64 13.67 -7.20
C VAL A 73 -5.57 15.10 -6.64
N ARG A 74 -4.92 15.31 -5.49
CA ARG A 74 -4.75 16.66 -4.90
C ARG A 74 -4.02 17.62 -5.85
N TRP A 75 -2.99 17.15 -6.53
CA TRP A 75 -2.24 17.94 -7.52
C TRP A 75 -3.09 18.34 -8.74
N VAL A 76 -4.06 17.50 -9.12
CA VAL A 76 -5.02 17.80 -10.19
C VAL A 76 -6.03 18.85 -9.73
N VAL A 77 -6.65 18.68 -8.55
CA VAL A 77 -7.69 19.58 -8.02
C VAL A 77 -7.16 20.99 -7.73
N HIS A 78 -5.97 21.10 -7.11
CA HIS A 78 -5.37 22.41 -6.79
C HIS A 78 -5.23 23.30 -8.03
N ARG A 79 -4.95 22.68 -9.18
CA ARG A 79 -4.79 23.37 -10.46
C ARG A 79 -6.12 23.86 -11.04
N GLU A 80 -7.19 23.07 -10.99
CA GLU A 80 -8.50 23.52 -11.48
C GLU A 80 -8.98 24.78 -10.77
N ASN A 81 -8.72 24.89 -9.47
CA ASN A 81 -9.04 26.08 -8.67
C ASN A 81 -8.19 27.30 -9.07
N PHE A 82 -6.94 27.10 -9.47
CA PHE A 82 -6.05 28.17 -9.93
C PHE A 82 -6.53 28.81 -11.25
N TYR A 83 -6.98 28.00 -12.22
CA TYR A 83 -7.48 28.48 -13.52
C TYR A 83 -8.89 29.10 -13.48
N LYS A 84 -9.69 28.82 -12.44
CA LYS A 84 -10.98 29.49 -12.22
C LYS A 84 -10.83 30.93 -11.68
N SER A 85 -9.60 31.37 -11.37
CA SER A 85 -9.34 32.75 -11.00
C SER A 85 -9.48 33.68 -12.22
N PRO A 86 -10.09 34.87 -12.07
CA PRO A 86 -10.50 35.72 -13.20
C PRO A 86 -9.35 36.35 -14.01
N CYS A 87 -8.07 36.03 -13.73
CA CYS A 87 -6.93 36.79 -14.24
C CYS A 87 -6.16 36.14 -15.42
N SER A 88 -6.54 34.97 -15.96
CA SER A 88 -5.83 34.35 -17.10
C SER A 88 -6.56 34.54 -18.44
N ILE A 89 -6.54 35.76 -18.95
CA ILE A 89 -6.88 36.07 -20.33
C ILE A 89 -5.57 35.96 -21.14
N HIS A 90 -5.53 35.08 -22.15
CA HIS A 90 -4.40 34.75 -23.05
C HIS A 90 -3.39 33.67 -22.59
N GLN A 91 -3.71 32.39 -22.87
CA GLN A 91 -2.80 31.53 -23.66
C GLN A 91 -3.51 30.27 -24.20
N PRO A 92 -3.58 30.06 -25.53
CA PRO A 92 -4.01 28.80 -26.12
C PRO A 92 -2.77 27.94 -26.40
N ALA A 93 -2.25 27.28 -25.39
CA ALA A 93 -1.17 26.30 -25.57
C ALA A 93 -1.35 25.25 -24.47
N ARG A 94 -1.49 23.98 -24.86
CA ARG A 94 -1.54 22.77 -24.02
C ARG A 94 -0.99 23.04 -22.62
N ALA A 95 -1.87 23.47 -21.72
CA ALA A 95 -1.46 23.99 -20.44
C ALA A 95 -0.88 22.82 -19.64
N SER A 96 0.41 22.87 -19.34
CA SER A 96 1.16 21.82 -18.65
C SER A 96 0.41 21.35 -17.40
N ARG A 97 -0.01 20.08 -17.40
CA ARG A 97 -0.54 19.44 -16.20
C ARG A 97 0.56 19.41 -15.15
N SER A 98 0.26 19.79 -13.91
CA SER A 98 1.18 19.61 -12.77
C SER A 98 1.44 18.13 -12.53
N CYS A 99 0.41 17.29 -12.65
CA CYS A 99 0.47 15.84 -12.64
C CYS A 99 -0.44 15.29 -13.75
N THR A 100 0.10 14.45 -14.64
CA THR A 100 -0.69 13.71 -15.63
C THR A 100 -0.82 12.27 -15.14
N ILE A 101 -2.05 11.80 -14.91
CA ILE A 101 -2.28 10.45 -14.41
C ILE A 101 -2.51 9.52 -15.60
N PHE A 102 -1.65 8.51 -15.73
CA PHE A 102 -1.79 7.46 -16.74
C PHE A 102 -2.38 6.22 -16.10
N LEU A 103 -3.56 5.79 -16.58
CA LEU A 103 -4.20 4.56 -16.14
C LEU A 103 -4.01 3.48 -17.21
N SER A 104 -3.36 2.38 -16.85
CA SER A 104 -3.20 1.19 -17.69
C SER A 104 -3.80 -0.02 -16.99
N TYR A 105 -4.38 -0.92 -17.78
CA TYR A 105 -4.97 -2.17 -17.32
C TYR A 105 -4.86 -3.23 -18.42
N THR A 106 -4.84 -4.50 -18.01
CA THR A 106 -4.82 -5.65 -18.91
C THR A 106 -6.23 -6.03 -19.38
N SER A 107 -6.34 -6.79 -20.47
CA SER A 107 -7.64 -7.15 -21.09
C SER A 107 -8.58 -7.90 -20.14
N ASN A 108 -8.03 -8.74 -19.25
CA ASN A 108 -8.80 -9.49 -18.27
C ASN A 108 -9.54 -8.60 -17.25
N LEU A 109 -9.04 -7.38 -17.00
CA LEU A 109 -9.71 -6.44 -16.08
C LEU A 109 -10.97 -5.84 -16.72
N ILE A 110 -10.99 -5.63 -18.04
CA ILE A 110 -12.17 -5.16 -18.76
C ILE A 110 -13.20 -6.26 -18.98
N SER A 111 -12.77 -7.52 -19.10
CA SER A 111 -13.70 -8.65 -19.11
C SER A 111 -14.22 -9.02 -17.71
N SER A 112 -13.77 -8.33 -16.66
CA SER A 112 -14.19 -8.56 -15.27
C SER A 112 -15.10 -7.42 -14.78
N GLY A 113 -15.68 -7.59 -13.58
CA GLY A 113 -16.46 -6.53 -12.91
C GLY A 113 -15.67 -5.29 -12.47
N VAL A 114 -14.35 -5.25 -12.73
CA VAL A 114 -13.54 -4.03 -12.55
C VAL A 114 -13.84 -3.00 -13.66
N ARG A 115 -14.44 -3.44 -14.78
CA ARG A 115 -14.84 -2.57 -15.90
C ARG A 115 -15.69 -1.40 -15.42
N GLU A 116 -16.67 -1.64 -14.56
CA GLU A 116 -17.57 -0.61 -14.04
C GLU A 116 -16.80 0.47 -13.25
N THR A 117 -15.81 0.07 -12.45
CA THR A 117 -14.92 1.01 -11.75
C THR A 117 -14.09 1.84 -12.73
N ILE A 118 -13.53 1.22 -13.78
CA ILE A 118 -12.76 1.92 -14.81
C ILE A 118 -13.66 2.90 -15.59
N CYS A 119 -14.89 2.49 -15.93
CA CYS A 119 -15.88 3.33 -16.60
C CYS A 119 -16.26 4.55 -15.75
N TYR A 120 -16.55 4.36 -14.46
CA TYR A 120 -16.84 5.46 -13.53
C TYR A 120 -15.71 6.49 -13.50
N LEU A 121 -14.47 6.01 -13.40
CA LEU A 121 -13.28 6.87 -13.38
C LEU A 121 -13.12 7.68 -14.68
N ALA A 122 -13.47 7.09 -15.84
CA ALA A 122 -13.45 7.77 -17.13
C ALA A 122 -14.61 8.78 -17.27
N GLU A 123 -15.83 8.42 -16.89
CA GLU A 123 -17.01 9.30 -17.00
C GLU A 123 -16.83 10.60 -16.22
N HIS A 124 -16.29 10.52 -15.01
CA HIS A 124 -16.13 11.68 -14.13
C HIS A 124 -14.84 12.47 -14.37
N ARG A 125 -14.12 12.21 -15.47
CA ARG A 125 -12.84 12.86 -15.83
C ARG A 125 -11.83 12.91 -14.69
N MET A 126 -11.87 11.94 -13.76
CA MET A 126 -10.93 11.89 -12.63
C MET A 126 -9.47 11.67 -13.09
N TRP A 127 -9.28 11.36 -14.39
CA TRP A 127 -8.00 11.05 -15.03
C TRP A 127 -7.81 11.75 -16.39
N LEU A 128 -8.81 12.46 -16.94
CA LEU A 128 -8.86 12.72 -18.39
C LEU A 128 -8.15 14.01 -18.88
N LEU A 129 -7.10 13.82 -19.70
CA LEU A 129 -7.14 14.22 -21.12
C LEU A 129 -8.23 13.38 -21.79
N TRP A 130 -9.30 13.99 -22.30
CA TRP A 130 -9.63 14.12 -23.73
C TRP A 130 -10.68 15.24 -23.87
#